data_AF-A0A2B0LWU3-F1
#
_entry.id   AF-A0A2B0LWU3-F1
#
_cell.length_a   1.000
_cell.length_b   1.000
_cell.length_c   1.000
_cell.angle_alpha   90.00
_cell.angle_beta   90.00
_cell.angle_gamma   90.00
#
_symmetry.space_group_name_H-M   'P 1'
#
loop_
_entity.id
_entity.type
_entity.pdbx_description
1 polymer ?
#
loop_
_entity_poly.entity_id
_entity_poly.type
_entity_poly.pdbx_seq_one_letter_code
_entity_poly.pdbx_strand_id
1 'polypeptide(L)'
;MFSRKLREFDLGLNGIEIVEVFCLAKVNKGDFCEVMVDMNQIDISISYDFMDFLTLNSVEEKYEEFCKLVRQYVIPALEENSNLSPNIVRGYVEESLDEIVKQNYEGIFLVGKTPKKSPSRKKLAILKGIHRVQGFQLRCEVYDEKGMKIKDKLLVEEVGNEMVYGRFLGTLKWESENLIVVNSKSSSWKEEVYI
;
A
#
# COMPACT_ATOMS: atom_id res chain seq x y z
N MET A 1 -1.45 -3.17 -2.06
CA MET A 1 -1.65 -4.64 -2.00
C MET A 1 -2.36 -5.12 -3.25
N PHE A 2 -3.60 -4.68 -3.49
CA PHE A 2 -4.39 -4.95 -4.69
C PHE A 2 -3.61 -4.80 -6.00
N SER A 3 -3.06 -3.62 -6.27
CA SER A 3 -2.29 -3.37 -7.50
C SER A 3 -1.05 -4.25 -7.65
N ARG A 4 -0.39 -4.62 -6.55
CA ARG A 4 0.76 -5.54 -6.57
C ARG A 4 0.32 -6.95 -6.95
N LYS A 5 -0.76 -7.44 -6.32
CA LYS A 5 -1.31 -8.76 -6.61
C LYS A 5 -1.81 -8.85 -8.04
N LEU A 6 -2.49 -7.79 -8.50
CA LEU A 6 -3.01 -7.71 -9.86
C LEU A 6 -1.90 -7.78 -10.92
N ARG A 7 -0.73 -7.19 -10.66
CA ARG A 7 0.47 -7.27 -11.53
C ARG A 7 1.11 -8.66 -11.59
N GLU A 8 0.79 -9.56 -10.67
CA GLU A 8 1.22 -10.97 -10.78
C GLU A 8 0.44 -11.70 -11.87
N PHE A 9 -0.76 -11.20 -12.22
CA PHE A 9 -1.53 -11.71 -13.33
C PHE A 9 -1.13 -11.00 -14.62
N ASP A 10 -0.95 -11.78 -15.68
CA ASP A 10 -0.99 -11.22 -17.02
C ASP A 10 -2.45 -10.91 -17.34
N LEU A 11 -2.83 -9.64 -17.28
CA LEU A 11 -4.17 -9.17 -17.61
C LEU A 11 -4.37 -8.99 -19.11
N GLY A 12 -3.36 -9.24 -19.96
CA GLY A 12 -3.53 -9.12 -21.41
C GLY A 12 -3.84 -7.71 -21.90
N LEU A 13 -3.41 -6.67 -21.17
CA LEU A 13 -3.75 -5.27 -21.43
C LEU A 13 -2.89 -4.59 -22.50
N ASN A 14 -2.24 -5.36 -23.38
CA ASN A 14 -1.57 -4.88 -24.59
C ASN A 14 -0.68 -3.62 -24.42
N GLY A 15 0.19 -3.58 -23.41
CA GLY A 15 1.11 -2.47 -23.17
C GLY A 15 0.62 -1.39 -22.21
N ILE A 16 -0.62 -1.52 -21.70
CA ILE A 16 -1.12 -0.70 -20.60
C ILE A 16 -0.47 -1.15 -19.29
N GLU A 17 0.18 -0.20 -18.61
CA GLU A 17 0.91 -0.43 -17.35
C GLU A 17 0.23 0.21 -16.14
N ILE A 18 -0.64 1.20 -16.38
CA ILE A 18 -1.23 2.05 -15.35
C ILE A 18 -2.74 2.15 -15.55
N VAL A 19 -3.49 2.05 -14.45
CA VAL A 19 -4.90 2.41 -14.39
C VAL A 19 -5.07 3.46 -13.30
N GLU A 20 -5.48 4.66 -13.66
CA GLU A 20 -5.75 5.76 -12.73
C GLU A 20 -7.24 6.01 -12.60
N VAL A 21 -7.72 6.20 -11.38
CA VAL A 21 -9.12 6.46 -11.09
C VAL A 21 -9.25 7.83 -10.45
N PHE A 22 -9.91 8.75 -11.14
CA PHE A 22 -10.13 10.12 -10.70
C PHE A 22 -11.54 10.27 -10.13
N CYS A 23 -11.64 10.48 -8.82
CA CYS A 23 -12.91 10.78 -8.16
C CYS A 23 -13.21 12.27 -8.25
N LEU A 24 -14.11 12.64 -9.17
CA LEU A 24 -14.55 14.01 -9.37
C LEU A 24 -15.80 14.25 -8.53
N ALA A 25 -15.71 15.17 -7.57
CA ALA A 25 -16.85 15.56 -6.75
C ALA A 25 -18.03 15.96 -7.64
N LYS A 26 -19.27 15.57 -7.27
CA LYS A 26 -20.48 15.74 -8.10
C LYS A 26 -20.63 17.17 -8.63
N VAL A 27 -20.21 17.42 -9.87
CA VAL A 27 -20.40 18.72 -10.53
C VAL A 27 -21.72 18.71 -11.29
N ASN A 28 -22.84 18.81 -10.56
CA ASN A 28 -24.19 19.11 -11.07
C ASN A 28 -24.76 18.27 -12.26
N LYS A 29 -24.08 17.21 -12.71
CA LYS A 29 -24.46 16.35 -13.84
C LYS A 29 -24.40 14.87 -13.45
N GLY A 30 -25.44 14.39 -12.77
CA GLY A 30 -25.75 12.96 -12.62
C GLY A 30 -24.59 12.02 -12.21
N ASP A 31 -24.81 10.73 -12.42
CA ASP A 31 -23.74 9.73 -12.39
C ASP A 31 -22.96 9.85 -13.70
N PHE A 32 -21.65 10.05 -13.61
CA PHE A 32 -20.74 10.21 -14.75
C PHE A 32 -19.58 9.22 -14.60
N CYS A 33 -19.22 8.59 -15.71
CA CYS A 33 -18.03 7.76 -15.86
C CYS A 33 -17.46 8.02 -17.26
N GLU A 34 -16.20 8.42 -17.34
CA GLU A 34 -15.47 8.56 -18.59
C GLU A 34 -14.20 7.72 -18.51
N VAL A 35 -13.99 6.89 -19.52
CA VAL A 35 -12.81 6.04 -19.66
C VAL A 35 -12.02 6.54 -20.87
N MET A 36 -10.80 7.00 -20.62
CA MET A 36 -9.85 7.34 -21.67
C MET A 36 -8.72 6.31 -21.66
N VAL A 37 -8.28 5.92 -22.85
CA VAL A 37 -7.17 4.99 -23.01
C VAL A 37 -6.11 5.68 -23.86
N ASP A 38 -4.93 5.85 -23.27
CA ASP A 38 -3.72 6.27 -23.97
C ASP A 38 -2.74 5.08 -24.03
N MET A 39 -1.65 5.22 -24.80
CA MET A 39 -0.77 4.11 -25.21
C MET A 39 -0.36 3.16 -24.09
N ASN A 40 -0.17 3.64 -22.86
CA ASN A 40 0.24 2.81 -21.71
C ASN A 40 -0.66 2.98 -20.47
N GLN A 41 -1.81 3.64 -20.57
CA GLN A 41 -2.59 4.05 -19.40
C GLN A 41 -4.10 4.05 -19.68
N ILE A 42 -4.89 3.62 -18.70
CA ILE A 42 -6.34 3.81 -18.65
C ILE A 42 -6.66 4.84 -17.57
N ASP A 43 -7.34 5.91 -17.95
CA ASP A 43 -7.86 6.93 -17.06
C ASP A 43 -9.37 6.77 -16.89
N ILE A 44 -9.81 6.62 -15.65
CA ILE A 44 -11.22 6.40 -15.29
C ILE A 44 -11.67 7.57 -14.43
N SER A 45 -12.43 8.50 -15.01
CA SER A 45 -12.99 9.65 -14.29
C SER A 45 -14.42 9.36 -13.85
N ILE A 46 -14.69 9.38 -12.55
CA ILE A 46 -15.99 9.02 -11.96
C ILE A 46 -16.59 10.14 -11.11
N SER A 47 -17.92 10.23 -11.12
CA SER A 47 -18.70 11.09 -10.22
C SER A 47 -18.78 10.46 -8.84
N TYR A 48 -17.79 10.75 -7.99
CA TYR A 48 -17.72 10.20 -6.62
C TYR A 48 -17.19 11.27 -5.67
N ASP A 49 -17.96 11.55 -4.60
CA ASP A 49 -17.51 12.46 -3.56
C ASP A 49 -16.59 11.71 -2.59
N PHE A 50 -15.30 12.00 -2.68
CA PHE A 50 -14.31 11.41 -1.79
C PHE A 50 -14.55 11.75 -0.31
N MET A 51 -15.27 12.85 -0.01
CA MET A 51 -15.63 13.17 1.38
C MET A 51 -16.52 12.09 1.99
N ASP A 52 -17.42 11.49 1.21
CA ASP A 52 -18.29 10.40 1.68
C ASP A 52 -17.43 9.21 2.14
N PHE A 53 -16.41 8.84 1.36
CA PHE A 53 -15.45 7.79 1.74
C PHE A 53 -14.74 8.08 3.08
N LEU A 54 -14.37 9.34 3.30
CA LEU A 54 -13.68 9.74 4.52
C LEU A 54 -14.56 9.61 5.77
N THR A 55 -15.87 9.81 5.62
CA THR A 55 -16.84 9.70 6.74
C THR A 55 -17.16 8.28 7.20
N LEU A 56 -16.77 7.25 6.43
CA LEU A 56 -16.92 5.85 6.82
C LEU A 56 -16.08 5.55 8.08
N ASN A 57 -16.65 4.79 9.02
CA ASN A 57 -16.13 4.67 10.37
C ASN A 57 -15.16 3.50 10.55
N SER A 58 -15.34 2.43 9.78
CA SER A 58 -14.51 1.22 9.88
C SER A 58 -13.63 0.99 8.66
N VAL A 59 -12.62 0.12 8.83
CA VAL A 59 -11.76 -0.29 7.72
C VAL A 59 -12.55 -1.14 6.73
N GLU A 60 -13.46 -1.96 7.25
CA GLU A 60 -14.35 -2.84 6.50
C GLU A 60 -15.33 -2.04 5.63
N GLU A 61 -15.95 -0.99 6.17
CA GLU A 61 -16.84 -0.10 5.40
C GLU A 61 -16.10 0.57 4.26
N LYS A 62 -14.89 1.09 4.52
CA LYS A 62 -14.03 1.69 3.48
C LYS A 62 -13.60 0.67 2.43
N TYR A 63 -13.31 -0.55 2.85
CA TYR A 63 -12.96 -1.64 1.94
C TYR A 63 -14.14 -2.02 1.04
N GLU A 64 -15.34 -2.16 1.59
CA GLU A 64 -16.54 -2.47 0.80
C GLU A 64 -16.85 -1.38 -0.23
N GLU A 65 -16.74 -0.10 0.16
CA GLU A 65 -16.94 1.00 -0.78
C GLU A 65 -15.85 1.02 -1.87
N PHE A 66 -14.58 0.72 -1.52
CA PHE A 66 -13.51 0.53 -2.50
C PHE A 66 -13.82 -0.61 -3.47
N CYS A 67 -14.24 -1.78 -2.98
CA CYS A 67 -14.62 -2.94 -3.80
C CYS A 67 -15.75 -2.60 -4.76
N LYS A 68 -16.77 -1.86 -4.28
CA LYS A 68 -17.87 -1.37 -5.11
C LYS A 68 -17.37 -0.49 -6.26
N LEU A 69 -16.49 0.48 -6.00
CA LEU A 69 -15.90 1.31 -7.05
C LEU A 69 -15.08 0.49 -8.06
N VAL A 70 -14.27 -0.46 -7.59
CA VAL A 70 -13.49 -1.36 -8.46
C VAL A 70 -14.41 -2.18 -9.35
N ARG A 71 -15.42 -2.83 -8.78
CA ARG A 71 -16.38 -3.67 -9.52
C ARG A 71 -17.18 -2.87 -10.53
N GLN A 72 -17.59 -1.65 -10.17
CA GLN A 72 -18.45 -0.82 -11.00
C GLN A 72 -17.69 -0.15 -12.16
N TYR A 73 -16.42 0.23 -11.96
CA TYR A 73 -15.71 1.09 -12.91
C TYR A 73 -14.41 0.49 -13.44
N VAL A 74 -13.62 -0.16 -12.57
CA VAL A 74 -12.31 -0.71 -12.97
C VAL A 74 -12.47 -2.03 -13.73
N ILE A 75 -13.33 -2.94 -13.26
CA ILE A 75 -13.55 -4.23 -13.93
C ILE A 75 -14.00 -4.03 -15.38
N PRO A 76 -15.05 -3.22 -15.68
CA PRO A 76 -15.46 -2.99 -17.07
C PRO A 76 -14.34 -2.42 -17.95
N ALA A 77 -13.60 -1.44 -17.44
CA ALA A 77 -12.50 -0.83 -18.19
C ALA A 77 -11.38 -1.84 -18.50
N LEU A 78 -11.07 -2.74 -17.57
CA LEU A 78 -10.11 -3.82 -17.81
C LEU A 78 -10.65 -4.87 -18.79
N GLU A 79 -11.93 -5.25 -18.68
CA GLU A 79 -12.58 -6.21 -19.58
C GLU A 79 -12.59 -5.72 -21.03
N GLU A 80 -12.81 -4.42 -21.26
CA GLU A 80 -12.82 -3.80 -22.60
C GLU A 80 -11.42 -3.69 -23.25
N ASN A 81 -10.37 -3.58 -22.44
CA ASN A 81 -8.99 -3.35 -22.89
C ASN A 81 -8.09 -4.58 -22.79
N SER A 82 -8.62 -5.69 -22.28
CA SER A 82 -7.92 -6.96 -22.17
C SER A 82 -8.15 -7.85 -23.39
N ASN A 83 -7.12 -8.60 -23.79
CA ASN A 83 -7.27 -9.68 -24.76
C ASN A 83 -7.81 -11.00 -24.13
N LEU A 84 -8.02 -11.04 -22.82
CA LEU A 84 -8.55 -12.18 -22.09
C LEU A 84 -10.08 -12.16 -22.06
N SER A 85 -10.69 -13.32 -21.78
CA SER A 85 -12.13 -13.37 -21.57
C SER A 85 -12.54 -12.57 -20.34
N PRO A 86 -13.70 -11.88 -20.34
CA PRO A 86 -14.16 -11.08 -19.20
C PRO A 86 -14.19 -11.83 -17.86
N ASN A 87 -14.58 -13.11 -17.89
CA ASN A 87 -14.62 -13.94 -16.69
C ASN A 87 -13.24 -14.14 -16.04
N ILE A 88 -12.17 -14.22 -16.85
CA ILE A 88 -10.80 -14.38 -16.34
C ILE A 88 -10.35 -13.06 -15.70
N VAL A 89 -10.56 -11.93 -16.38
CA VAL A 89 -10.22 -10.60 -15.85
C VAL A 89 -10.90 -10.36 -14.52
N ARG A 90 -12.22 -10.61 -14.46
CA ARG A 90 -13.00 -10.49 -13.22
C ARG A 90 -12.47 -11.40 -12.12
N GLY A 91 -12.16 -12.65 -12.43
CA GLY A 91 -11.57 -13.60 -11.48
C GLY A 91 -10.27 -13.08 -10.86
N TYR A 92 -9.36 -12.53 -11.68
CA TYR A 92 -8.10 -11.96 -11.20
C TYR A 92 -8.29 -10.71 -10.34
N VAL A 93 -9.25 -9.85 -10.69
CA VAL A 93 -9.56 -8.65 -9.89
C VAL A 93 -10.15 -9.05 -8.54
N GLU A 94 -11.14 -9.95 -8.50
CA GLU A 94 -11.73 -10.42 -7.24
C GLU A 94 -10.71 -11.15 -6.36
N GLU A 95 -9.86 -12.01 -6.92
CA GLU A 95 -8.77 -12.65 -6.15
C GLU A 95 -7.81 -11.61 -5.56
N SER A 96 -7.54 -10.53 -6.31
CA SER A 96 -6.69 -9.43 -5.85
C SER A 96 -7.35 -8.60 -4.73
N LEU A 97 -8.68 -8.48 -4.74
CA LEU A 97 -9.45 -7.84 -3.66
C LEU A 97 -9.39 -8.70 -2.39
N ASP A 98 -9.63 -10.01 -2.49
CA ASP A 98 -9.56 -10.95 -1.37
C ASP A 98 -8.21 -10.92 -0.64
N GLU A 99 -7.13 -10.63 -1.38
CA GLU A 99 -5.79 -10.53 -0.82
C GLU A 99 -5.64 -9.36 0.17
N ILE A 100 -6.43 -8.28 0.01
CA ILE A 100 -6.47 -7.18 0.99
C ILE A 100 -6.98 -7.71 2.34
N VAL A 101 -8.04 -8.50 2.33
CA VAL A 101 -8.66 -9.05 3.56
C VAL A 101 -7.71 -10.06 4.22
N LYS A 102 -7.07 -10.93 3.42
CA LYS A 102 -6.08 -11.91 3.92
C LYS A 102 -4.88 -11.24 4.59
N GLN A 103 -4.53 -10.03 4.17
CA GLN A 103 -3.46 -9.22 4.76
C GLN A 103 -3.96 -8.26 5.86
N ASN A 104 -5.18 -8.49 6.38
CA ASN A 104 -5.78 -7.67 7.45
C ASN A 104 -5.83 -6.18 7.09
N TYR A 105 -6.02 -5.85 5.81
CA TYR A 105 -6.03 -4.48 5.30
C TYR A 105 -4.71 -3.72 5.49
N GLU A 106 -3.58 -4.42 5.70
CA GLU A 106 -2.27 -3.83 5.95
C GLU A 106 -1.26 -4.10 4.83
N GLY A 107 -0.82 -3.02 4.17
CA GLY A 107 0.34 -3.06 3.29
C GLY A 107 1.63 -3.05 4.10
N ILE A 108 2.17 -4.23 4.43
CA ILE A 108 3.44 -4.36 5.15
C ILE A 108 4.61 -4.47 4.16
N PHE A 109 5.66 -3.67 4.38
CA PHE A 109 6.89 -3.73 3.58
C PHE A 109 8.14 -3.46 4.43
N LEU A 110 9.26 -4.02 3.99
CA LEU A 110 10.56 -3.83 4.62
C LEU A 110 11.22 -2.54 4.10
N VAL A 111 11.84 -1.79 5.01
CA VAL A 111 12.47 -0.50 4.72
C VAL A 111 13.99 -0.64 4.84
N GLY A 112 14.74 0.12 4.04
CA GLY A 112 16.18 0.34 4.30
C GLY A 112 17.09 -0.89 4.20
N LYS A 113 16.73 -1.88 3.36
CA LYS A 113 17.45 -3.16 3.20
C LYS A 113 17.57 -3.95 4.51
N THR A 114 16.55 -3.91 5.36
CA THR A 114 16.45 -4.83 6.51
C THR A 114 15.89 -6.18 6.06
N PRO A 115 16.16 -7.29 6.78
CA PRO A 115 16.77 -7.38 8.11
C PRO A 115 18.26 -7.05 8.19
N LYS A 116 18.73 -6.52 9.34
CA LYS A 116 20.17 -6.29 9.62
C LYS A 116 20.60 -6.94 10.93
N LYS A 117 21.72 -7.67 10.89
CA LYS A 117 22.31 -8.31 12.06
C LYS A 117 23.09 -7.32 12.93
N SER A 118 23.06 -7.52 14.25
CA SER A 118 23.91 -6.79 15.19
C SER A 118 25.40 -7.09 14.96
N PRO A 119 26.35 -6.33 15.54
CA PRO A 119 27.77 -6.56 15.34
C PRO A 119 28.22 -7.99 15.70
N SER A 120 27.70 -8.54 16.80
CA SER A 120 27.90 -9.93 17.24
C SER A 120 27.11 -10.96 16.44
N ARG A 121 26.19 -10.51 15.59
CA ARG A 121 25.25 -11.32 14.80
C ARG A 121 24.23 -12.13 15.63
N LYS A 122 24.14 -11.88 16.94
CA LYS A 122 23.19 -12.54 17.84
C LYS A 122 21.79 -11.93 17.86
N LYS A 123 21.63 -10.74 17.28
CA LYS A 123 20.33 -10.07 17.14
C LYS A 123 20.09 -9.66 15.70
N LEU A 124 18.83 -9.55 15.32
CA LEU A 124 18.39 -9.15 13.99
C LEU A 124 17.33 -8.06 14.12
N ALA A 125 17.55 -6.93 13.44
CA ALA A 125 16.64 -5.81 13.44
C ALA A 125 15.93 -5.66 12.09
N ILE A 126 14.64 -5.40 12.14
CA ILE A 126 13.76 -5.19 11.00
C ILE A 126 13.15 -3.80 11.11
N LEU A 127 13.19 -3.04 10.02
CA LEU A 127 12.46 -1.78 9.88
C LEU A 127 11.29 -2.05 8.94
N LYS A 128 10.06 -1.93 9.44
CA LYS A 128 8.85 -2.18 8.66
C LYS A 128 7.98 -0.94 8.54
N GLY A 129 7.50 -0.69 7.33
CA GLY A 129 6.39 0.22 7.06
C GLY A 129 5.10 -0.58 7.08
N ILE A 130 4.07 -0.03 7.71
CA ILE A 130 2.72 -0.58 7.72
C ILE A 130 1.80 0.51 7.18
N HIS A 131 1.23 0.27 6.01
CA HIS A 131 0.31 1.18 5.35
C HIS A 131 -1.13 0.69 5.50
N ARG A 132 -2.02 1.53 5.99
CA ARG A 132 -3.44 1.25 6.22
C ARG A 132 -4.28 2.39 5.64
N VAL A 133 -5.57 2.14 5.43
CA VAL A 133 -6.51 3.20 5.00
C VAL A 133 -6.55 4.39 5.96
N GLN A 134 -6.29 4.16 7.25
CA GLN A 134 -6.31 5.18 8.30
C GLN A 134 -4.99 5.93 8.44
N GLY A 135 -3.88 5.41 7.90
CA GLY A 135 -2.57 5.99 8.18
C GLY A 135 -1.40 5.10 7.83
N PHE A 136 -0.23 5.54 8.27
CA PHE A 136 1.03 4.85 8.10
C PHE A 136 1.76 4.74 9.44
N GLN A 137 2.41 3.60 9.68
CA GLN A 137 3.31 3.40 10.80
C GLN A 137 4.68 2.91 10.34
N LEU A 138 5.75 3.48 10.89
CA LEU A 138 7.10 2.95 10.78
C LEU A 138 7.49 2.31 12.11
N ARG A 139 7.88 1.03 12.09
CA ARG A 139 8.24 0.27 13.31
C ARG A 139 9.61 -0.37 13.18
N CYS A 140 10.35 -0.39 14.28
CA CYS A 140 11.58 -1.16 14.43
C CYS A 140 11.31 -2.37 15.33
N GLU A 141 11.47 -3.57 14.78
CA GLU A 141 11.40 -4.82 15.52
C GLU A 141 12.79 -5.43 15.66
N VAL A 142 13.06 -6.05 16.80
CA VAL A 142 14.32 -6.77 17.04
C VAL A 142 14.04 -8.16 17.55
N TYR A 143 14.76 -9.10 16.99
CA TYR A 143 14.68 -10.53 17.26
C TYR A 143 16.02 -11.02 17.82
N ASP A 144 15.95 -11.98 18.72
CA ASP A 144 17.14 -12.70 19.20
C ASP A 144 17.58 -13.81 18.23
N GLU A 145 18.63 -14.54 18.61
CA GLU A 145 19.18 -15.65 17.82
C GLU A 145 18.22 -16.84 17.65
N LYS A 146 17.19 -16.93 18.49
CA LYS A 146 16.15 -17.97 18.45
C LYS A 146 14.94 -17.54 17.63
N GLY A 147 14.94 -16.32 17.09
CA GLY A 147 13.82 -15.75 16.34
C GLY A 147 12.71 -15.20 17.23
N MET A 148 12.93 -15.04 18.54
CA MET A 148 11.96 -14.43 19.44
C MET A 148 12.03 -12.91 19.33
N LYS A 149 10.88 -12.24 19.15
CA LYS A 149 10.82 -10.77 19.16
C LYS A 149 11.08 -10.25 20.57
N ILE A 150 12.20 -9.55 20.75
CA ILE A 150 12.63 -8.96 22.02
C ILE A 150 12.35 -7.45 22.10
N LYS A 151 12.08 -6.80 20.96
CA LYS A 151 11.72 -5.37 20.89
C LYS A 151 10.74 -5.11 19.76
N ASP A 152 9.80 -4.20 20.01
CA ASP A 152 8.89 -3.63 19.01
C ASP A 152 8.67 -2.15 19.35
N LYS A 153 9.30 -1.24 18.61
CA LYS A 153 9.20 0.21 18.84
C LYS A 153 8.49 0.86 17.65
N LEU A 154 7.39 1.56 17.92
CA LEU A 154 6.79 2.53 16.99
C LEU A 154 7.72 3.74 16.88
N LEU A 155 8.12 4.10 15.66
CA LEU A 155 9.01 5.22 15.39
C LEU A 155 8.25 6.43 14.83
N VAL A 156 7.28 6.17 13.96
CA VAL A 156 6.47 7.19 13.30
C VAL A 156 5.05 6.68 13.15
N GLU A 157 4.10 7.59 13.33
CA GLU A 157 2.72 7.47 12.92
C GLU A 157 2.34 8.72 12.14
N GLU A 158 1.76 8.56 10.95
CA GLU A 158 1.51 9.66 10.02
C GLU A 158 0.30 9.34 9.13
N VAL A 159 -0.20 10.33 8.39
CA VAL A 159 -1.19 10.11 7.32
C VAL A 159 -0.67 9.11 6.28
N GLY A 160 -1.57 8.30 5.72
CA GLY A 160 -1.29 7.24 4.74
C GLY A 160 -0.94 7.74 3.34
N ASN A 161 -0.38 8.95 3.22
CA ASN A 161 0.05 9.52 1.95
C ASN A 161 1.57 9.31 1.77
N GLU A 162 1.96 8.62 0.70
CA GLU A 162 3.37 8.26 0.44
C GLU A 162 4.30 9.47 0.30
N MET A 163 3.80 10.57 -0.27
CA MET A 163 4.57 11.82 -0.35
C MET A 163 4.86 12.41 1.04
N VAL A 164 3.96 12.17 2.00
CA VAL A 164 4.12 12.65 3.38
C VAL A 164 5.00 11.69 4.17
N TYR A 165 4.66 10.40 4.23
CA TYR A 165 5.42 9.45 5.06
C TYR A 165 6.79 9.09 4.46
N GLY A 166 6.99 9.29 3.16
CA GLY A 166 8.24 9.03 2.45
C GLY A 166 9.45 9.74 3.07
N ARG A 167 9.22 10.89 3.72
CA ARG A 167 10.26 11.65 4.45
C ARG A 167 10.85 10.94 5.66
N PHE A 168 10.17 9.90 6.17
CA PHE A 168 10.63 9.10 7.31
C PHE A 168 11.28 7.79 6.88
N LEU A 169 11.06 7.37 5.63
CA LEU A 169 11.69 6.18 5.09
C LEU A 169 13.20 6.41 4.98
N GLY A 170 13.97 5.45 5.45
CA GLY A 170 15.42 5.60 5.44
C GLY A 170 16.17 4.33 5.77
N THR A 171 17.17 4.42 6.62
CA THR A 171 18.06 3.28 6.92
C THR A 171 18.11 2.98 8.40
N LEU A 172 18.19 1.68 8.69
CA LEU A 172 18.48 1.16 10.02
C LEU A 172 19.98 0.85 10.11
N LYS A 173 20.65 1.22 11.20
CA LYS A 173 22.05 0.87 11.48
C LYS A 173 22.22 0.50 12.95
N TRP A 174 23.00 -0.54 13.21
CA TRP A 174 23.49 -0.85 14.55
C TRP A 174 24.71 0.02 14.85
N GLU A 175 24.63 0.85 15.89
CA GLU A 175 25.79 1.62 16.40
C GLU A 175 26.52 0.84 17.50
N SER A 176 25.83 -0.05 18.22
CA SER A 176 26.41 -0.99 19.17
C SER A 176 25.54 -2.25 19.30
N GLU A 177 25.86 -3.17 20.22
CA GLU A 177 24.99 -4.34 20.51
C GLU A 177 23.61 -3.98 21.06
N ASN A 178 23.47 -2.79 21.64
CA ASN A 178 22.26 -2.36 22.34
C ASN A 178 21.69 -1.04 21.82
N LEU A 179 22.26 -0.49 20.73
CA LEU A 179 21.81 0.75 20.11
C LEU A 179 21.63 0.59 18.61
N ILE A 180 20.41 0.84 18.17
CA ILE A 180 20.06 1.01 16.76
C ILE A 180 19.74 2.49 16.52
N VAL A 181 20.24 3.01 15.41
CA VAL A 181 19.85 4.30 14.87
C VAL A 181 19.05 4.08 13.60
N VAL A 182 17.89 4.72 13.51
CA VAL A 182 17.10 4.84 12.28
C VAL A 182 17.13 6.29 11.85
N ASN A 183 17.49 6.55 10.60
CA ASN A 183 17.49 7.91 10.06
C ASN A 183 16.83 7.95 8.70
N SER A 184 16.22 9.09 8.38
CA SER A 184 15.73 9.36 7.04
C SER A 184 16.88 9.60 6.06
N LYS A 185 16.65 9.30 4.78
CA LYS A 185 17.55 9.71 3.69
C LYS A 185 17.25 11.12 3.16
N SER A 186 16.05 11.63 3.40
CA SER A 186 15.51 12.83 2.76
C SER A 186 15.11 13.93 3.75
N SER A 187 15.21 13.67 5.06
CA SER A 187 14.95 14.66 6.11
C SER A 187 15.96 14.54 7.25
N SER A 188 15.97 15.52 8.15
CA SER A 188 16.78 15.49 9.39
C SER A 188 16.22 14.55 10.46
N TRP A 189 15.14 13.81 10.18
CA TRP A 189 14.53 12.91 11.15
C TRP A 189 15.44 11.72 11.47
N LYS A 190 15.58 11.44 12.77
CA LYS A 190 16.39 10.36 13.33
C LYS A 190 15.72 9.87 14.61
N GLU A 191 15.75 8.56 14.82
CA GLU A 191 15.31 7.89 16.04
C GLU A 191 16.38 6.92 16.55
N GLU A 192 16.44 6.79 17.88
CA GLU A 192 17.33 5.86 18.57
C GLU A 192 16.50 4.77 19.24
N VAL A 193 16.91 3.52 19.09
CA VAL A 193 16.24 2.36 19.67
C VAL A 193 17.23 1.61 20.56
N TYR A 194 17.00 1.72 21.86
CA TYR A 194 17.76 0.99 22.88
C TYR A 194 17.13 -0.39 23.13
N ILE A 195 17.99 -1.40 23.16
CA ILE A 195 17.64 -2.81 23.32
C ILE A 195 17.98 -3.29 24.71
#